data_AF-A0A292ZMN1-F1
#
_entry.id   AF-A0A292ZMN1-F1
#
_cell.length_a   1.000
_cell.length_b   1.000
_cell.length_c   1.000
_cell.angle_alpha   90.00
_cell.angle_beta   90.00
_cell.angle_gamma   90.00
#
_symmetry.space_group_name_H-M   'P 1'
#
loop_
_entity.id
_entity.type
_entity.pdbx_description
1 polymer ?
#
loop_
_entity_poly.entity_id
_entity_poly.type
_entity_poly.pdbx_seq_one_letter_code
_entity_poly.pdbx_strand_id
1 'polypeptide(L)'
;MLMSAREAEEGLVDTIRRAPGAHQATIIMICPTRGFRNANDAAQAGSLGDLLRGREFEDILIAAQDHDLAVADAHAGALPLCRTMERLRHTRLLQRAQLRTWIARGLEVGQVAGAGHIRWGKAISGLTGRLGEFTARYAGPAQPRGHRIVIEVDGGRPATGYFDVQGQPLDPEAVISNRARLRAEMAALLRSFAASTRLPCIQPSLL
;
A
#
# COMPACT_ATOMS: atom_id res chain seq x y z
N MET A 1 -24.13 -2.92 21.26
CA MET A 1 -23.93 -4.16 20.50
C MET A 1 -22.53 -4.65 20.80
N LEU A 2 -22.42 -5.65 21.69
CA LEU A 2 -21.15 -6.22 22.16
C LEU A 2 -20.73 -7.31 21.18
N MET A 3 -19.81 -7.00 20.29
CA MET A 3 -19.11 -8.01 19.49
C MET A 3 -17.92 -8.54 20.28
N SER A 4 -17.74 -9.85 20.28
CA SER A 4 -16.64 -10.51 20.99
C SER A 4 -15.28 -10.11 20.40
N ALA A 5 -14.21 -10.18 21.20
CA ALA A 5 -12.85 -9.88 20.75
C ALA A 5 -12.41 -10.74 19.55
N ARG A 6 -13.02 -11.92 19.38
CA ARG A 6 -12.78 -12.86 18.28
C ARG A 6 -13.40 -12.40 16.95
N GLU A 7 -14.64 -11.92 16.98
CA GLU A 7 -15.33 -11.38 15.79
C GLU A 7 -14.69 -10.06 15.31
N ALA A 8 -14.15 -9.27 16.24
CA ALA A 8 -13.38 -8.07 15.91
C ALA A 8 -12.02 -8.40 15.25
N GLU A 9 -11.43 -9.55 15.60
CA GLU A 9 -10.19 -10.06 15.02
C GLU A 9 -10.40 -10.61 13.61
N GLU A 10 -11.44 -11.43 13.41
CA GLU A 10 -11.84 -11.95 12.09
C GLU A 10 -12.25 -10.83 11.13
N GLY A 11 -13.02 -9.86 11.61
CA GLY A 11 -13.41 -8.70 10.79
C GLY A 11 -12.22 -7.82 10.38
N LEU A 12 -11.17 -7.73 11.20
CA LEU A 12 -9.94 -7.02 10.84
C LEU A 12 -9.14 -7.79 9.79
N VAL A 13 -8.97 -9.11 9.98
CA VAL A 13 -8.26 -9.98 9.01
C VAL A 13 -8.95 -9.95 7.65
N ASP A 14 -10.28 -10.04 7.61
CA ASP A 14 -11.04 -9.94 6.37
C ASP A 14 -10.93 -8.55 5.72
N THR A 15 -10.92 -7.49 6.52
CA THR A 15 -10.68 -6.13 6.00
C THR A 15 -9.29 -6.00 5.39
N ILE A 16 -8.28 -6.62 6.01
CA ILE A 16 -6.91 -6.64 5.50
C ILE A 16 -6.86 -7.43 4.20
N ARG A 17 -7.40 -8.65 4.15
CA ARG A 17 -7.40 -9.52 2.97
C ARG A 17 -8.02 -8.88 1.73
N ARG A 18 -8.99 -7.98 1.91
CA ARG A 18 -9.62 -7.24 0.80
C ARG A 18 -8.79 -6.07 0.27
N ALA A 19 -7.67 -5.73 0.91
CA ALA A 19 -6.81 -4.67 0.43
C ALA A 19 -5.92 -5.18 -0.74
N PRO A 20 -5.70 -4.38 -1.80
CA PRO A 20 -4.98 -4.81 -3.01
C PRO A 20 -3.61 -5.46 -2.73
N GLY A 21 -2.84 -4.95 -1.76
CA GLY A 21 -1.53 -5.52 -1.39
C GLY A 21 -1.55 -6.67 -0.39
N ALA A 22 -2.71 -7.17 0.00
CA ALA A 22 -2.82 -8.21 1.03
C ALA A 22 -2.40 -9.60 0.55
N HIS A 23 -2.49 -9.86 -0.76
CA HIS A 23 -2.10 -11.14 -1.34
C HIS A 23 -0.60 -11.45 -1.22
N GLN A 24 0.25 -10.42 -1.22
CA GLN A 24 1.69 -10.57 -1.00
C GLN A 24 2.09 -10.40 0.48
N ALA A 25 1.22 -9.83 1.31
CA ALA A 25 1.51 -9.64 2.72
C ALA A 25 1.38 -10.97 3.48
N THR A 26 2.43 -11.38 4.19
CA THR A 26 2.31 -12.41 5.23
C THR A 26 1.84 -11.73 6.52
N ILE A 27 0.64 -12.07 6.96
CA ILE A 27 0.06 -11.50 8.18
C ILE A 27 0.20 -12.53 9.28
N ILE A 28 0.96 -12.18 10.32
CA ILE A 28 1.15 -13.04 11.49
C ILE A 28 0.44 -12.40 12.67
N MET A 29 -0.43 -13.17 13.33
CA MET A 29 -1.13 -12.75 14.53
C MET A 29 -0.47 -13.36 15.77
N ILE A 30 -0.34 -12.56 16.82
CA ILE A 30 0.05 -13.03 18.15
C ILE A 30 -1.18 -13.65 18.80
N CYS A 31 -1.06 -14.89 19.23
CA CYS A 31 -2.07 -15.63 19.97
C CYS A 31 -1.54 -15.91 21.38
N PRO A 32 -2.00 -15.20 22.41
CA PRO A 32 -1.46 -15.30 23.77
C PRO A 32 -1.38 -16.73 24.32
N THR A 33 -2.27 -17.63 23.87
CA THR A 33 -2.34 -19.03 24.32
C THR A 33 -1.79 -20.06 23.33
N ARG A 34 -1.45 -19.64 22.10
CA ARG A 34 -1.07 -20.56 20.99
C ARG A 34 0.19 -20.14 20.23
N GLY A 35 0.92 -19.12 20.70
CA GLY A 35 2.11 -18.61 20.04
C GLY A 35 1.74 -17.69 18.87
N PHE A 36 2.21 -18.00 17.66
CA PHE A 36 1.95 -17.20 16.46
C PHE A 36 1.12 -18.00 15.45
N ARG A 37 0.26 -17.32 14.70
CA ARG A 37 -0.50 -17.93 13.59
C ARG A 37 -0.41 -17.08 12.33
N ASN A 38 -0.37 -17.73 11.19
CA ASN A 38 -0.55 -17.08 9.90
C ASN A 38 -2.04 -16.78 9.70
N ALA A 39 -2.39 -15.51 9.47
CA ALA A 39 -3.76 -15.12 9.21
C ALA A 39 -4.23 -15.53 7.80
N ASN A 40 -3.33 -15.77 6.85
CA ASN A 40 -3.69 -16.20 5.50
C ASN A 40 -3.94 -17.72 5.42
N ASP A 41 -3.31 -18.49 6.31
CA ASP A 41 -3.49 -19.93 6.44
C ASP A 41 -3.57 -20.31 7.92
N ALA A 42 -4.79 -20.49 8.42
CA ALA A 42 -5.04 -20.77 9.82
C ALA A 42 -4.47 -22.13 10.28
N ALA A 43 -4.14 -23.04 9.36
CA ALA A 43 -3.47 -24.30 9.68
C ALA A 43 -1.97 -24.10 10.00
N GLN A 44 -1.37 -22.99 9.55
CA GLN A 44 -0.01 -22.60 9.89
C GLN A 44 0.02 -21.82 11.21
N ALA A 45 0.25 -22.55 12.30
CA ALA A 45 0.53 -22.00 13.62
C ALA A 45 1.82 -22.62 14.17
N GLY A 46 2.57 -21.85 14.96
CA GLY A 46 3.85 -22.31 15.50
C GLY A 46 4.70 -21.17 16.07
N SER A 47 6.02 -21.39 16.12
CA SER A 47 6.94 -20.34 16.49
C SER A 47 7.00 -19.26 15.40
N LEU A 48 7.35 -18.02 15.78
CA LEU A 48 7.55 -16.94 14.81
C LEU A 48 8.61 -17.33 13.77
N GLY A 49 9.69 -17.99 14.20
CA GLY A 49 10.75 -18.44 13.29
C GLY A 49 10.27 -19.45 12.25
N ASP A 50 9.38 -20.38 12.61
CA ASP A 50 8.84 -21.36 11.65
C ASP A 50 7.96 -20.69 10.59
N LEU A 51 7.18 -19.69 10.99
CA LEU A 51 6.32 -18.93 10.08
C LEU A 51 7.12 -18.05 9.10
N LEU A 52 8.29 -17.58 9.52
CA LEU A 52 9.17 -16.72 8.72
C LEU A 52 10.18 -17.51 7.89
N ARG A 53 10.46 -18.77 8.23
CA ARG A 53 11.50 -19.58 7.58
C ARG A 53 11.26 -19.71 6.07
N GLY A 54 12.33 -19.50 5.29
CA GLY A 54 12.31 -19.67 3.84
C GLY A 54 11.54 -18.59 3.07
N ARG A 55 11.22 -17.46 3.72
CA ARG A 55 10.55 -16.31 3.11
C ARG A 55 11.48 -15.11 3.14
N GLU A 56 11.46 -14.33 2.06
CA GLU A 56 12.16 -13.04 1.99
C GLU A 56 11.18 -11.90 2.28
N PHE A 57 11.62 -10.93 3.08
CA PHE A 57 10.81 -9.80 3.49
C PHE A 57 11.56 -8.51 3.25
N GLU A 58 10.99 -7.62 2.42
CA GLU A 58 11.53 -6.28 2.22
C GLU A 58 11.18 -5.35 3.38
N ASP A 59 10.00 -5.53 3.96
CA ASP A 59 9.38 -4.62 4.90
C ASP A 59 8.63 -5.37 6.02
N ILE A 60 8.80 -4.94 7.27
CA ILE A 60 8.09 -5.48 8.44
C ILE A 60 7.37 -4.37 9.20
N LEU A 61 6.09 -4.58 9.51
CA LEU A 61 5.30 -3.72 10.38
C LEU A 61 4.82 -4.50 11.61
N ILE A 62 5.15 -3.99 12.81
CA ILE A 62 4.63 -4.51 14.07
C ILE A 62 3.58 -3.54 14.62
N ALA A 63 2.33 -3.99 14.64
CA ALA A 63 1.20 -3.26 15.22
C ALA A 63 0.63 -4.05 16.40
N ALA A 64 1.13 -3.76 17.60
CA ALA A 64 0.76 -4.42 18.85
C ALA A 64 0.61 -3.38 19.98
N GLN A 65 0.01 -3.78 21.11
CA GLN A 65 -0.10 -2.95 22.31
C GLN A 65 0.46 -3.69 23.51
N ASP A 66 1.06 -2.95 24.43
CA ASP A 66 1.40 -3.39 25.78
C ASP A 66 2.02 -4.79 25.84
N HIS A 67 1.28 -5.76 26.38
CA HIS A 67 1.72 -7.15 26.54
C HIS A 67 2.08 -7.82 25.22
N ASP A 68 1.29 -7.63 24.16
CA ASP A 68 1.56 -8.23 22.85
C ASP A 68 2.82 -7.66 22.22
N LEU A 69 3.15 -6.40 22.52
CA LEU A 69 4.41 -5.79 22.08
C LEU A 69 5.60 -6.40 22.81
N ALA A 70 5.49 -6.67 24.11
CA ALA A 70 6.53 -7.37 24.86
C ALA A 70 6.77 -8.81 24.34
N VAL A 71 5.70 -9.50 23.93
CA VAL A 71 5.82 -10.82 23.27
C VAL A 71 6.58 -10.71 21.95
N ALA A 72 6.29 -9.69 21.13
CA ALA A 72 7.02 -9.44 19.89
C ALA A 72 8.50 -9.13 20.14
N ASP A 73 8.81 -8.30 21.14
CA ASP A 73 10.19 -7.93 21.50
C ASP A 73 11.01 -9.14 21.99
N ALA A 74 10.39 -10.06 22.74
CA ALA A 74 11.05 -11.32 23.14
C ALA A 74 11.44 -12.20 21.94
N HIS A 75 10.79 -12.04 20.78
CA HIS A 75 11.06 -12.78 19.56
C HIS A 75 11.80 -11.96 18.49
N ALA A 76 12.33 -10.78 18.84
CA ALA A 76 12.99 -9.89 17.89
C ALA A 76 14.15 -10.57 17.15
N GLY A 77 14.85 -11.52 17.78
CA GLY A 77 15.93 -12.29 17.15
C GLY A 77 15.49 -13.25 16.04
N ALA A 78 14.18 -13.54 15.93
CA ALA A 78 13.63 -14.34 14.84
C ALA A 78 13.19 -13.49 13.64
N LEU A 79 13.17 -12.16 13.77
CA LEU A 79 12.80 -11.26 12.68
C LEU A 79 13.95 -11.18 11.65
N PRO A 80 13.67 -11.31 10.34
CA PRO A 80 14.69 -11.15 9.31
C PRO A 80 15.12 -9.69 9.22
N LEU A 81 16.34 -9.49 8.72
CA LEU A 81 16.80 -8.16 8.33
C LEU A 81 16.03 -7.73 7.09
N CYS A 82 15.41 -6.56 7.16
CA CYS A 82 14.60 -6.01 6.09
C CYS A 82 14.96 -4.53 5.88
N ARG A 83 14.60 -3.98 4.72
CA ARG A 83 14.88 -2.59 4.34
C ARG A 83 14.18 -1.61 5.27
N THR A 84 12.91 -1.90 5.60
CA THR A 84 12.13 -1.06 6.52
C THR A 84 11.51 -1.90 7.62
N MET A 85 11.69 -1.48 8.88
CA MET A 85 11.02 -2.08 10.03
C MET A 85 10.35 -0.97 10.85
N GLU A 86 9.02 -0.97 10.92
CA GLU A 86 8.25 0.03 11.67
C GLU A 86 7.48 -0.60 12.84
N ARG A 87 7.44 0.11 13.97
CA ARG A 87 6.73 -0.28 15.19
C ARG A 87 5.71 0.79 15.56
N LEU A 88 4.43 0.42 15.58
CA LEU A 88 3.36 1.36 15.86
C LEU A 88 2.95 1.27 17.33
N ARG A 89 3.30 2.28 18.13
CA ARG A 89 2.90 2.40 19.55
C ARG A 89 1.70 3.34 19.77
N HIS A 90 1.01 3.68 18.70
CA HIS A 90 -0.10 4.63 18.72
C HIS A 90 -1.42 3.99 19.14
N THR A 91 -2.47 4.79 19.32
CA THR A 91 -3.83 4.28 19.56
C THR A 91 -4.26 3.25 18.49
N ARG A 92 -5.13 2.30 18.85
CA ARG A 92 -5.64 1.26 17.93
C ARG A 92 -6.23 1.84 16.64
N LEU A 93 -6.86 3.01 16.71
CA LEU A 93 -7.41 3.70 15.54
C LEU A 93 -6.29 4.12 14.57
N LEU A 94 -5.23 4.73 15.09
CA LEU A 94 -4.10 5.17 14.27
C LEU A 94 -3.30 3.96 13.74
N GLN A 95 -3.12 2.91 14.55
CA GLN A 95 -2.54 1.64 14.09
C GLN A 95 -3.32 1.05 12.91
N ARG A 96 -4.66 1.01 12.97
CA ARG A 96 -5.49 0.54 11.84
C ARG A 96 -5.31 1.40 10.59
N ALA A 97 -5.23 2.72 10.74
CA ALA A 97 -5.01 3.63 9.61
C ALA A 97 -3.63 3.44 8.97
N GLN A 98 -2.59 3.29 9.79
CA GLN A 98 -1.22 3.04 9.34
C GLN A 98 -1.07 1.66 8.72
N LEU A 99 -1.66 0.63 9.32
CA LEU A 99 -1.69 -0.73 8.77
C LEU A 99 -2.34 -0.76 7.38
N ARG A 100 -3.49 -0.11 7.20
CA ARG A 100 -4.12 0.03 5.86
C ARG A 100 -3.21 0.75 4.88
N THR A 101 -2.52 1.79 5.32
CA THR A 101 -1.56 2.53 4.49
C THR A 101 -0.37 1.66 4.09
N TRP A 102 0.08 0.79 5.00
CA TRP A 102 1.17 -0.15 4.78
C TRP A 102 0.78 -1.25 3.80
N ILE A 103 -0.35 -1.91 4.01
CA ILE A 103 -0.85 -2.96 3.10
C ILE A 103 -1.12 -2.38 1.71
N ALA A 104 -1.58 -1.13 1.62
CA ALA A 104 -1.75 -0.46 0.32
C ALA A 104 -0.42 -0.21 -0.43
N ARG A 105 0.75 -0.37 0.24
CA ARG A 105 2.07 -0.39 -0.44
C ARG A 105 2.36 -1.76 -1.06
N GLY A 106 1.78 -2.82 -0.50
CA GLY A 106 1.91 -4.17 -1.01
C GLY A 106 1.36 -4.24 -2.43
N LEU A 107 2.02 -5.05 -3.24
CA LEU A 107 1.76 -5.17 -4.66
C LEU A 107 0.94 -6.43 -4.92
N GLU A 108 0.18 -6.45 -6.01
CA GLU A 108 -0.33 -7.72 -6.53
C GLU A 108 0.77 -8.41 -7.35
N VAL A 109 0.60 -9.72 -7.61
CA VAL A 109 1.52 -10.46 -8.50
C VAL A 109 1.54 -9.79 -9.87
N GLY A 110 2.73 -9.40 -10.33
CA GLY A 110 2.87 -8.61 -11.55
C GLY A 110 2.52 -7.14 -11.35
N GLN A 111 2.63 -6.58 -10.15
CA GLN A 111 2.72 -5.13 -9.96
C GLN A 111 4.11 -4.78 -9.45
N VAL A 112 4.64 -3.65 -9.88
CA VAL A 112 5.74 -2.95 -9.23
C VAL A 112 5.11 -1.71 -8.57
N ALA A 113 5.63 -1.24 -7.44
CA ALA A 113 5.21 0.02 -6.81
C ALA A 113 6.42 0.92 -6.82
N GLY A 114 6.23 2.16 -7.25
CA GLY A 114 7.24 3.17 -7.01
C GLY A 114 7.44 3.38 -5.52
N ALA A 115 8.67 3.13 -5.06
CA ALA A 115 9.05 3.34 -3.67
C ALA A 115 9.09 4.84 -3.35
N GLY A 116 8.63 5.23 -2.16
CA GLY A 116 8.77 6.60 -1.64
C GLY A 116 7.56 7.12 -0.86
N HIS A 117 7.79 8.19 -0.08
CA HIS A 117 6.74 8.87 0.68
C HIS A 117 6.00 9.89 -0.20
N ILE A 118 4.66 9.78 -0.25
CA ILE A 118 3.82 10.74 -0.98
C ILE A 118 3.69 12.02 -0.16
N ARG A 119 4.22 13.12 -0.69
CA ARG A 119 4.07 14.45 -0.11
C ARG A 119 2.74 15.05 -0.57
N TRP A 120 1.86 15.33 0.38
CA TRP A 120 0.55 15.90 0.08
C TRP A 120 0.53 17.41 0.28
N GLY A 121 -0.15 18.10 -0.63
CA GLY A 121 -0.32 19.55 -0.58
C GLY A 121 -1.72 19.98 -0.99
N LYS A 122 -1.95 21.28 -0.91
CA LYS A 122 -3.15 21.94 -1.40
C LYS A 122 -2.68 23.07 -2.31
N ALA A 123 -2.94 22.95 -3.60
CA ALA A 123 -2.69 24.00 -4.59
C ALA A 123 -3.92 24.89 -4.73
N ILE A 124 -3.76 26.04 -5.39
CA ILE A 124 -4.85 26.97 -5.74
C ILE A 124 -6.00 26.22 -6.44
N SER A 125 -5.67 25.20 -7.23
CA SER A 125 -6.63 24.39 -7.99
C SER A 125 -7.17 23.16 -7.25
N GLY A 126 -6.71 22.82 -6.04
CA GLY A 126 -7.22 21.66 -5.28
C GLY A 126 -6.14 20.76 -4.65
N LEU A 127 -6.51 19.50 -4.37
CA LEU A 127 -5.63 18.51 -3.73
C LEU A 127 -4.48 18.13 -4.67
N THR A 128 -3.26 18.06 -4.14
CA THR A 128 -2.07 17.57 -4.86
C THR A 128 -1.33 16.52 -4.05
N GLY A 129 -0.75 15.53 -4.74
CA GLY A 129 0.15 14.54 -4.16
C GLY A 129 1.39 14.37 -5.04
N ARG A 130 2.58 14.30 -4.45
CA ARG A 130 3.85 14.12 -5.17
C ARG A 130 4.60 12.88 -4.71
N LEU A 131 5.09 12.10 -5.66
CA LEU A 131 5.94 10.92 -5.46
C LEU A 131 7.06 10.94 -6.51
N GLY A 132 8.30 11.21 -6.08
CA GLY A 132 9.43 11.39 -7.00
C GLY A 132 9.19 12.56 -7.96
N GLU A 133 9.31 12.27 -9.27
CA GLU A 133 9.04 13.22 -10.36
C GLU A 133 7.53 13.38 -10.66
N PHE A 134 6.69 12.47 -10.18
CA PHE A 134 5.26 12.46 -10.49
C PHE A 134 4.45 13.32 -9.53
N THR A 135 3.53 14.11 -10.07
CA THR A 135 2.57 14.92 -9.33
C THR A 135 1.16 14.58 -9.78
N ALA A 136 0.33 14.09 -8.87
CA ALA A 136 -1.11 13.96 -9.08
C ALA A 136 -1.79 15.27 -8.73
N ARG A 137 -2.47 15.87 -9.69
CA ARG A 137 -3.15 17.16 -9.55
C ARG A 137 -4.64 17.02 -9.85
N TYR A 138 -5.47 17.62 -8.99
CA TYR A 138 -6.88 17.81 -9.30
C TYR A 138 -7.04 18.84 -10.44
N ALA A 139 -7.64 18.39 -11.55
CA ALA A 139 -7.85 19.17 -12.77
C ALA A 139 -9.30 19.65 -12.93
N GLY A 140 -10.15 19.45 -11.92
CA GLY A 140 -11.53 19.93 -11.91
C GLY A 140 -12.57 18.81 -11.96
N PRO A 141 -13.86 19.15 -12.08
CA PRO A 141 -14.92 18.17 -12.23
C PRO A 141 -14.86 17.48 -13.60
N ALA A 142 -15.11 16.17 -13.63
CA ALA A 142 -15.28 15.41 -14.86
C ALA A 142 -16.76 15.39 -15.29
N GLN A 143 -17.02 15.36 -16.60
CA GLN A 143 -18.37 15.17 -17.14
C GLN A 143 -18.61 13.68 -17.45
N PRO A 144 -19.81 13.12 -17.20
CA PRO A 144 -20.98 13.75 -16.59
C PRO A 144 -20.90 13.90 -15.06
N ARG A 145 -20.02 13.14 -14.38
CA ARG A 145 -19.80 13.23 -12.93
C ARG A 145 -18.43 12.68 -12.54
N GLY A 146 -17.76 13.33 -11.59
CA GLY A 146 -16.52 12.83 -10.98
C GLY A 146 -15.46 13.91 -10.80
N HIS A 147 -14.25 13.48 -10.46
CA HIS A 147 -13.08 14.31 -10.20
C HIS A 147 -11.97 13.94 -11.18
N ARG A 148 -11.65 14.84 -12.11
CA ARG A 148 -10.55 14.66 -13.04
C ARG A 148 -9.22 14.87 -12.32
N ILE A 149 -8.37 13.85 -12.36
CA ILE A 149 -7.00 13.88 -11.87
C ILE A 149 -6.07 13.75 -13.06
N VAL A 150 -5.01 14.56 -13.08
CA VAL A 150 -3.93 14.44 -14.07
C VAL A 150 -2.62 14.15 -13.34
N ILE A 151 -1.89 13.15 -13.81
CA ILE A 151 -0.53 12.84 -13.39
C ILE A 151 0.44 13.59 -14.29
N GLU A 152 1.27 14.41 -13.66
CA GLU A 152 2.23 15.29 -14.32
C GLU A 152 3.66 14.91 -13.96
N VAL A 153 4.58 15.11 -14.91
CA VAL A 153 6.02 15.14 -14.68
C VAL A 153 6.51 16.58 -14.59
N ASP A 154 7.78 16.78 -14.23
CA ASP A 154 8.37 18.12 -14.06
C ASP A 154 8.05 19.07 -15.23
N GLY A 155 7.55 20.25 -14.86
CA GLY A 155 7.04 21.28 -15.79
C GLY A 155 5.53 21.24 -16.03
N GLY A 156 4.75 20.45 -15.27
CA GLY A 156 3.27 20.43 -15.38
C GLY A 156 2.76 19.74 -16.64
N ARG A 157 3.60 18.92 -17.28
CA ARG A 157 3.24 18.17 -18.48
C ARG A 157 2.62 16.83 -18.09
N PRO A 158 1.55 16.36 -18.76
CA PRO A 158 1.01 15.03 -18.53
C PRO A 158 2.10 13.94 -18.67
N ALA A 159 2.09 12.97 -17.76
CA ALA A 159 3.03 11.86 -17.75
C ALA A 159 2.71 10.85 -18.87
N THR A 160 3.08 11.14 -20.10
CA THR A 160 2.88 10.24 -21.25
C THR A 160 4.11 9.35 -21.51
N GLY A 161 3.89 8.20 -22.16
CA GLY A 161 4.97 7.27 -22.55
C GLY A 161 5.43 6.33 -21.42
N TYR A 162 4.62 6.18 -20.38
CA TYR A 162 4.84 5.26 -19.27
C TYR A 162 4.01 3.99 -19.46
N PHE A 163 4.62 2.84 -19.18
CA PHE A 163 4.01 1.53 -19.34
C PHE A 163 4.06 0.75 -18.04
N ASP A 164 2.99 0.05 -17.72
CA ASP A 164 2.99 -0.90 -16.60
C ASP A 164 3.92 -2.10 -16.89
N VAL A 165 4.03 -3.00 -15.92
CA VAL A 165 4.94 -4.15 -16.02
C VAL A 165 4.45 -5.23 -16.99
N GLN A 166 3.19 -5.15 -17.42
CA GLN A 166 2.62 -5.94 -18.52
C GLN A 166 2.82 -5.27 -19.89
N GLY A 167 3.47 -4.10 -19.92
CA GLY A 167 3.69 -3.34 -21.14
C GLY A 167 2.44 -2.61 -21.65
N GLN A 168 1.42 -2.40 -20.82
CA GLN A 168 0.25 -1.59 -21.18
C GLN A 168 0.51 -0.11 -20.91
N PRO A 169 0.10 0.79 -21.83
CA PRO A 169 0.30 2.23 -21.63
C PRO A 169 -0.56 2.73 -20.46
N LEU A 170 0.04 3.54 -19.59
CA LEU A 170 -0.66 4.23 -18.52
C LEU A 170 -1.27 5.54 -19.04
N ASP A 171 -2.55 5.76 -18.74
CA ASP A 171 -3.21 7.04 -18.98
C ASP A 171 -2.83 8.04 -17.87
N PRO A 172 -2.22 9.20 -18.18
CA PRO A 172 -1.96 10.23 -17.19
C PRO A 172 -3.25 10.87 -16.66
N GLU A 173 -4.40 10.64 -17.26
CA GLU A 173 -5.67 11.15 -16.81
C GLU A 173 -6.56 10.07 -16.20
N ALA A 174 -7.18 10.40 -15.06
CA ALA A 174 -8.13 9.51 -14.41
C ALA A 174 -9.35 10.28 -13.88
N VAL A 175 -10.52 9.63 -13.94
CA VAL A 175 -11.76 10.16 -13.36
C VAL A 175 -12.11 9.39 -12.10
N ILE A 176 -12.10 10.08 -10.96
CA ILE A 176 -12.46 9.51 -9.67
C ILE A 176 -13.90 9.92 -9.33
N SER A 177 -14.83 8.97 -9.31
CA SER A 177 -16.25 9.26 -9.08
C SER A 177 -16.60 9.56 -7.62
N ASN A 178 -15.81 9.05 -6.67
CA ASN A 178 -16.06 9.17 -5.23
C ASN A 178 -15.01 10.03 -4.52
N ARG A 179 -15.43 11.23 -4.07
CA ARG A 179 -14.59 12.16 -3.32
C ARG A 179 -13.94 11.56 -2.06
N ALA A 180 -14.62 10.64 -1.37
CA ALA A 180 -14.08 10.00 -0.16
C ALA A 180 -12.88 9.09 -0.48
N ARG A 181 -12.78 8.58 -1.72
CA ARG A 181 -11.69 7.73 -2.20
C ARG A 181 -10.59 8.50 -2.92
N LEU A 182 -10.77 9.81 -3.13
CA LEU A 182 -9.88 10.66 -3.94
C LEU A 182 -8.40 10.50 -3.57
N ARG A 183 -8.08 10.62 -2.28
CA ARG A 183 -6.69 10.53 -1.81
C ARG A 183 -6.10 9.13 -1.99
N ALA A 184 -6.91 8.08 -1.78
CA ALA A 184 -6.48 6.70 -1.94
C ALA A 184 -6.23 6.36 -3.42
N GLU A 185 -7.11 6.79 -4.31
CA GLU A 185 -7.00 6.56 -5.75
C GLU A 185 -5.87 7.40 -6.38
N MET A 186 -5.69 8.66 -5.96
CA MET A 186 -4.50 9.44 -6.34
C MET A 186 -3.19 8.79 -5.89
N ALA A 187 -3.16 8.19 -4.70
CA ALA A 187 -1.98 7.48 -4.21
C ALA A 187 -1.67 6.23 -5.03
N ALA A 188 -2.71 5.48 -5.44
CA ALA A 188 -2.56 4.33 -6.32
C ALA A 188 -1.99 4.74 -7.68
N LEU A 189 -2.56 5.77 -8.32
CA LEU A 189 -2.06 6.30 -9.59
C LEU A 189 -0.59 6.71 -9.50
N LEU A 190 -0.20 7.48 -8.48
CA LEU A 190 1.19 7.89 -8.27
C LEU A 190 2.13 6.69 -8.16
N ARG A 191 1.73 5.64 -7.45
CA ARG A 191 2.54 4.43 -7.29
C ARG A 191 2.65 3.63 -8.58
N SER A 192 1.59 3.54 -9.37
CA SER A 192 1.60 2.90 -10.70
C SER A 192 2.57 3.63 -11.63
N PHE A 193 2.53 4.96 -11.67
CA PHE A 193 3.47 5.75 -12.47
C PHE A 193 4.91 5.61 -11.95
N ALA A 194 5.12 5.68 -10.65
CA ALA A 194 6.47 5.54 -10.09
C ALA A 194 7.05 4.11 -10.20
N ALA A 195 6.21 3.13 -10.53
CA ALA A 195 6.60 1.75 -10.85
C ALA A 195 6.79 1.47 -12.34
N SER A 196 6.31 2.38 -13.17
CA SER A 196 6.24 2.18 -14.61
C SER A 196 7.61 2.30 -15.26
N THR A 197 7.74 1.69 -16.43
CA THR A 197 8.92 1.90 -17.28
C THR A 197 8.59 2.92 -18.34
N ARG A 198 9.48 3.90 -18.52
CA ARG A 198 9.39 4.84 -19.64
C ARG A 198 10.06 4.23 -20.85
N LEU A 199 9.28 3.91 -21.88
CA LEU A 199 9.85 3.49 -23.15
C LEU A 199 10.19 4.74 -23.98
N PRO A 200 11.39 4.83 -24.58
CA PRO A 200 11.65 5.86 -25.57
C PRO A 200 10.62 5.69 -26.70
N CYS A 201 9.95 6.78 -27.05
CA CYS A 201 9.13 6.85 -28.25
C CYS A 201 9.99 6.38 -29.44
N ILE A 202 9.62 5.25 -30.05
CA ILE A 202 10.09 4.92 -31.40
C ILE A 202 9.35 5.90 -32.30
N GLN A 203 10.02 6.94 -32.78
CA GLN A 203 9.46 7.82 -33.78
C GLN A 203 9.23 7.01 -35.06
N PRO A 204 8.01 6.94 -35.62
CA PRO A 204 7.75 6.23 -36.88
C PRO A 204 8.22 7.01 -38.12
N SER A 205 9.38 7.67 -38.06
CA SER A 205 9.90 8.50 -39.15
C SER A 205 11.18 7.95 -39.79
N LEU A 206 11.40 6.63 -39.74
CA LEU A 206 12.42 5.93 -40.52
C LEU A 206 11.85 4.61 -41.07
N LEU A 207 10.82 4.72 -41.93
CA LEU A 207 10.50 3.77 -42.99
C LEU A 207 10.09 4.56 -44.23
#